data_AF-A0A950K726-F1
#
_entry.id   AF-A0A950K726-F1
#
_cell.length_a   1.000
_cell.length_b   1.000
_cell.length_c   1.000
_cell.angle_alpha   90.00
_cell.angle_beta   90.00
_cell.angle_gamma   90.00
#
_symmetry.space_group_name_H-M   'P 1'
#
loop_
_entity.id
_entity.type
_entity.pdbx_description
1 polymer ?
#
loop_
_entity_poly.entity_id
_entity_poly.type
_entity_poly.pdbx_seq_one_letter_code
_entity_poly.pdbx_strand_id
1 'polypeptide(L)' 'MRFLSLALVLLAACASPSGDAVPMTSPGPMPAPAPQDGKLRIIAFGAHPDDCELREGGCAAKWAALGHHVKFVSVTNG' A
#
# COMPACT_ATOMS: atom_id res chain seq x y z
N MET A 1 -22.25 -22.38 40.99
CA MET A 1 -21.18 -22.30 42.01
C MET A 1 -20.69 -23.71 42.34
N ARG A 2 -19.59 -24.16 41.72
CA ARG A 2 -18.81 -25.33 42.13
C ARG A 2 -17.35 -24.93 42.02
N PHE A 3 -16.81 -24.54 43.16
CA PHE A 3 -15.42 -24.17 43.34
C PHE A 3 -14.52 -25.42 43.21
N LEU A 4 -13.27 -25.13 42.86
CA LEU A 4 -12.07 -25.84 43.31
C LEU A 4 -11.75 -27.18 42.63
N SER A 5 -10.78 -27.14 41.71
CA SER A 5 -9.56 -27.93 41.94
C SER A 5 -8.41 -27.37 41.12
N LEU A 6 -7.48 -26.77 41.86
CA LEU A 6 -6.17 -26.34 41.43
C LEU A 6 -5.22 -27.55 41.56
N ALA A 7 -4.61 -27.99 40.47
CA ALA A 7 -3.40 -28.82 40.49
C ALA A 7 -2.68 -28.60 39.13
N LEU A 8 -1.56 -27.86 39.11
CA LEU A 8 -0.21 -28.43 39.22
C LEU A 8 0.16 -29.15 37.90
N VAL A 9 0.78 -28.53 36.89
CA VAL A 9 2.17 -28.04 36.76
C VAL A 9 2.87 -28.81 35.62
N LEU A 10 3.49 -28.01 34.74
CA LEU A 10 4.60 -28.27 33.81
C LEU A 10 4.59 -29.51 32.89
N LEU A 11 4.52 -29.23 31.59
CA LEU A 11 5.51 -29.69 30.59
C LEU A 11 5.48 -28.69 29.42
N ALA A 12 6.34 -27.67 29.37
CA ALA A 12 7.70 -27.75 28.83
C ALA A 12 7.75 -28.43 27.45
N ALA A 13 7.57 -27.65 26.39
CA ALA A 13 8.20 -27.90 25.09
C ALA A 13 8.22 -26.61 24.25
N CYS A 14 9.34 -25.91 24.34
CA CYS A 14 9.84 -25.03 23.30
C CYS A 14 9.91 -25.78 21.96
N ALA A 15 9.19 -25.31 20.94
CA ALA A 15 9.41 -25.70 19.55
C ALA A 15 9.01 -24.55 18.60
N SER A 16 9.97 -23.67 18.35
CA SER A 16 10.08 -22.85 17.14
C SER A 16 11.57 -22.86 16.75
N PRO A 17 11.99 -22.59 15.50
CA PRO A 17 11.28 -22.38 14.24
C PRO A 17 11.71 -23.50 13.23
N SER A 18 11.27 -23.66 11.98
CA SER A 18 11.40 -22.78 10.82
C SER A 18 10.82 -23.57 9.65
N GLY A 19 9.56 -23.32 9.33
CA GLY A 19 9.02 -23.65 8.02
C GLY A 19 8.60 -22.32 7.42
N ASP A 20 9.36 -21.81 6.46
CA ASP A 20 9.03 -20.59 5.71
C ASP A 20 7.80 -20.86 4.82
N ALA A 21 6.65 -20.99 5.46
CA ALA A 21 5.37 -20.85 4.80
C ALA A 21 5.21 -19.37 4.48
N VAL A 22 5.67 -18.96 3.30
CA VAL A 22 5.32 -17.65 2.75
C VAL A 22 3.80 -17.54 2.73
N PRO A 23 3.19 -16.59 3.45
CA PRO A 23 1.75 -16.43 3.41
C PRO A 23 1.40 -15.96 2.00
N MET A 24 0.74 -16.85 1.24
CA MET A 24 0.04 -16.47 0.01
C MET A 24 -1.08 -15.52 0.41
N THR A 25 -0.77 -14.22 0.50
CA THR A 25 -1.76 -13.15 0.57
C THR A 25 -2.68 -13.32 -0.62
N SER A 26 -3.93 -13.68 -0.34
CA SER A 26 -4.99 -13.65 -1.35
C SER A 26 -5.05 -12.22 -1.90
N PRO A 27 -5.19 -12.01 -3.22
CA PRO A 27 -5.38 -10.67 -3.73
C PRO A 27 -6.62 -10.10 -3.03
N GLY A 28 -6.41 -9.05 -2.22
CA GLY A 28 -7.49 -8.35 -1.54
C GLY A 28 -8.51 -7.84 -2.56
N PRO A 29 -9.72 -7.44 -2.11
CA PRO A 29 -10.75 -6.93 -3.01
C PRO A 29 -10.16 -5.87 -3.94
N MET A 30 -10.19 -6.11 -5.25
CA MET A 30 -9.76 -5.09 -6.19
C MET A 30 -10.64 -3.86 -6.00
N PRO A 31 -10.06 -2.66 -5.85
CA PRO A 31 -10.84 -1.45 -5.64
C PRO A 31 -11.82 -1.28 -6.81
N ALA A 32 -13.07 -0.98 -6.48
CA ALA A 32 -14.10 -0.73 -7.47
C ALA A 32 -13.65 0.35 -8.47
N PRO A 33 -14.05 0.26 -9.75
CA PRO A 33 -13.73 1.28 -10.73
C PRO A 33 -14.19 2.65 -10.22
N ALA A 34 -13.30 3.63 -10.30
CA ALA A 34 -13.59 4.97 -9.81
C ALA A 34 -14.76 5.60 -10.59
N PRO A 35 -15.54 6.49 -9.95
CA PRO A 35 -16.60 7.23 -10.62
C PRO A 35 -16.10 7.88 -11.92
N GLN A 36 -16.86 7.70 -13.01
CA GLN A 36 -16.53 8.28 -14.31
C GLN A 36 -17.00 9.73 -14.37
N ASP A 37 -16.42 10.59 -13.53
CA ASP A 37 -16.78 12.01 -13.41
C ASP A 37 -16.22 12.88 -14.56
N GLY A 38 -15.74 12.25 -15.65
CA GLY A 38 -15.03 12.93 -16.74
C GLY A 38 -13.64 13.46 -16.37
N LYS A 39 -13.19 13.25 -15.13
CA LYS A 39 -11.87 13.69 -14.64
C LYS A 39 -10.82 12.62 -14.92
N LEU A 40 -9.74 13.02 -15.60
CA LEU A 40 -8.60 12.16 -15.83
C LEU A 40 -7.75 12.04 -14.56
N ARG A 41 -7.13 10.87 -14.40
CA ARG A 41 -6.09 10.61 -13.39
C ARG A 41 -4.78 10.41 -14.13
N ILE A 42 -3.92 11.41 -14.04
CA ILE A 42 -2.67 11.50 -14.77
C ILE A 42 -1.55 11.17 -13.79
N ILE A 43 -0.71 10.21 -14.13
CA ILE A 43 0.43 9.80 -13.32
C ILE A 43 1.68 10.03 -14.16
N ALA A 44 2.58 10.89 -13.69
CA ALA A 44 3.88 11.10 -14.29
C ALA A 44 4.94 10.37 -13.46
N PHE A 45 5.82 9.63 -14.15
CA PHE A 45 6.91 8.90 -13.55
C PHE A 45 8.23 9.57 -13.87
N GLY A 46 9.01 9.88 -12.84
CA GLY A 46 10.35 10.45 -12.92
C GLY A 46 11.37 9.49 -12.32
N ALA A 47 12.61 9.50 -12.80
CA ALA A 47 13.66 8.71 -12.16
C ALA A 47 13.98 9.32 -10.80
N HIS A 48 14.20 10.64 -10.77
CA HIS A 48 14.54 11.44 -9.60
C HIS A 48 13.33 12.25 -9.11
N PRO A 49 13.36 12.78 -7.88
CA PRO A 49 12.24 13.52 -7.29
C PRO A 49 11.99 14.92 -7.90
N ASP A 50 12.72 15.31 -8.94
CA ASP A 50 12.60 16.60 -9.65
C ASP A 50 12.28 16.46 -11.14
N ASP A 51 12.39 15.25 -11.70
CA ASP A 51 12.17 15.00 -13.14
C ASP A 51 10.73 15.34 -13.56
N CYS A 52 9.74 15.02 -12.72
CA CYS A 52 8.34 15.29 -13.00
C CYS A 52 8.02 16.79 -13.00
N GLU A 53 8.63 17.54 -12.10
CA GLU A 53 8.46 18.98 -11.95
C GLU A 53 9.07 19.73 -13.14
N LEU A 54 10.27 19.34 -13.56
CA LEU A 54 11.00 19.97 -14.66
C LEU A 54 10.39 19.67 -16.04
N ARG A 55 9.90 18.46 -16.24
CA ARG A 55 9.37 18.02 -17.55
C ARG A 55 7.88 18.27 -17.68
N GLU A 56 7.11 17.98 -16.63
CA GLU A 56 5.65 17.92 -16.68
C GLU A 56 4.94 18.93 -15.76
N GLY A 57 5.67 19.66 -14.91
CA GLY A 57 5.08 20.62 -13.95
C GLY A 57 4.14 21.65 -14.60
N GLY A 58 4.51 22.16 -15.78
CA GLY A 58 3.66 23.12 -16.52
C GLY A 58 2.36 22.51 -17.05
N CYS A 59 2.38 21.25 -17.49
CA CYS A 59 1.18 20.54 -17.93
C CYS A 59 0.33 20.11 -16.74
N ALA A 60 0.96 19.64 -15.66
CA ALA A 60 0.32 19.29 -14.41
C ALA A 60 -0.47 20.47 -13.82
N ALA A 61 0.08 21.68 -13.86
CA ALA A 61 -0.63 22.88 -13.43
C ALA A 61 -1.91 23.13 -14.24
N LYS A 62 -1.87 22.93 -15.55
CA LYS A 62 -3.06 23.07 -16.43
C LYS A 62 -4.10 22.00 -16.13
N TRP A 63 -3.67 20.74 -15.98
CA TRP A 63 -4.59 19.65 -15.65
C TRP A 63 -5.23 19.81 -14.28
N ALA A 64 -4.47 20.26 -13.28
CA ALA A 64 -5.00 20.58 -11.96
C ALA A 64 -6.03 21.72 -12.01
N ALA A 65 -5.79 22.76 -12.81
CA ALA A 65 -6.74 23.86 -13.02
C ALA A 65 -8.06 23.39 -13.67
N LEU A 66 -8.00 22.36 -14.51
CA LEU A 66 -9.18 21.71 -15.12
C LEU A 66 -9.87 20.70 -14.17
N GLY A 67 -9.36 20.54 -12.94
CA GLY A 67 -9.93 19.63 -11.95
C GLY A 67 -9.55 18.15 -12.16
N HIS A 68 -8.52 17.87 -12.96
CA HIS A 68 -7.96 16.53 -13.09
C HIS A 68 -7.01 16.22 -11.94
N HIS A 69 -6.89 14.93 -11.63
CA HIS A 69 -5.98 14.47 -10.60
C HIS A 69 -4.62 14.18 -11.23
N VAL A 70 -3.57 14.81 -10.71
CA VAL A 70 -2.19 14.56 -11.14
C VAL A 70 -1.40 13.99 -9.97
N LYS A 71 -0.64 12.92 -10.21
CA LYS A 71 0.29 12.34 -9.24
C LYS A 71 1.67 12.24 -9.85
N PHE A 72 2.65 12.79 -9.16
CA PHE A 72 4.06 12.58 -9.48
C PHE A 72 4.59 11.41 -8.68
N VAL A 73 5.34 10.54 -9.35
CA VAL A 73 5.94 9.36 -8.75
C VAL A 73 7.41 9.36 -9.14
N SER A 74 8.28 9.49 -8.13
CA SER A 74 9.69 9.21 -8.30
C SER A 74 9.94 7.71 -8.14
N VAL A 75 10.73 7.14 -9.04
CA VAL A 75 11.09 5.72 -9.03
C VAL A 75 12.29 5.46 -8.12
N THR A 76 13.14 6.46 -7.90
CA THR A 76 14.27 6.40 -6.95
C THR A 76 14.08 7.42 -5.82
N ASN A 77 14.99 7.40 -4.84
CA ASN A 77 15.02 8.38 -3.75
C ASN A 77 16.02 9.53 -4.00
N GLY A 78 16.50 9.67 -5.25
CA GLY A 78 17.72 10.41 -5.59
C GLY A 78 18.83 9.44 -5.95
#